data_AF-A0A7Z0E974-F1
#
_entry.id   AF-A0A7Z0E974-F1
#
_cell.length_a   1.000
_cell.length_b   1.000
_cell.length_c   1.000
_cell.angle_alpha   90.00
_cell.angle_beta   90.00
_cell.angle_gamma   90.00
#
_symmetry.space_group_name_H-M   'P 1'
#
loop_
_entity.id
_entity.type
_entity.pdbx_description
1 polymer ?
#
loop_
_entity_poly.entity_id
_entity_poly.type
_entity_poly.pdbx_seq_one_letter_code
_entity_poly.pdbx_strand_id
1 'polypeptide(L)'
;MIFSRAAQQFDEAAEHYEQAARRLGEIVEHGDDCLRAVFAGCEHLQWRSPAAQAFTALTFYHVEQCRRRQSRAAEMSVAARVIAADLREQAHLARLLALAVDAAEQTLPALAVEGPRAHLIHGARGASRSAKGFLDFVESCGGLPLAHLAAADR
;
A
#
# COMPACT_ATOMS: atom_id res chain seq x y z
N MET A 1 14.92 9.01 -18.85
CA MET A 1 14.28 8.53 -17.62
C MET A 1 12.77 8.59 -17.76
N ILE A 2 12.24 7.61 -18.47
CA ILE A 2 10.80 7.44 -18.68
C ILE A 2 10.32 6.52 -17.55
N PHE A 3 9.15 6.77 -16.94
CA PHE A 3 8.58 6.07 -15.77
C PHE A 3 9.33 6.10 -14.43
N SER A 4 10.55 6.62 -14.34
CA SER A 4 11.29 6.72 -13.06
C SER A 4 10.54 7.51 -11.98
N ARG A 5 9.82 8.58 -12.39
CA ARG A 5 9.01 9.40 -11.50
C ARG A 5 7.75 8.69 -11.03
N ALA A 6 7.11 7.87 -11.88
CA ALA A 6 5.98 7.05 -11.49
C ALA A 6 6.41 6.03 -10.42
N ALA A 7 7.56 5.38 -10.62
CA ALA A 7 8.12 4.46 -9.63
C ALA A 7 8.35 5.14 -8.26
N GLN A 8 8.97 6.32 -8.26
CA GLN A 8 9.18 7.09 -7.03
C GLN A 8 7.86 7.42 -6.33
N GLN A 9 6.82 7.83 -7.07
CA GLN A 9 5.52 8.15 -6.48
C GLN A 9 4.82 6.93 -5.88
N PHE A 10 4.97 5.75 -6.49
CA PHE A 10 4.47 4.51 -5.91
C PHE A 10 5.23 4.12 -4.63
N ASP A 11 6.55 4.27 -4.62
CA ASP A 11 7.37 4.03 -3.41
C ASP A 11 7.00 4.98 -2.27
N GLU A 12 6.87 6.29 -2.55
CA GLU A 12 6.44 7.29 -1.56
C GLU A 12 5.05 6.95 -0.99
N ALA A 13 4.12 6.56 -1.85
CA ALA A 13 2.79 6.12 -1.42
C ALA A 13 2.87 4.85 -0.55
N ALA A 14 3.69 3.87 -0.94
CA ALA A 14 3.88 2.63 -0.17
C ALA A 14 4.42 2.93 1.23
N GLU A 15 5.42 3.81 1.36
CA GLU A 15 5.98 4.24 2.64
C GLU A 15 4.92 4.85 3.57
N HIS A 16 4.01 5.67 3.01
CA HIS A 16 2.91 6.24 3.78
C HIS A 16 1.95 5.17 4.31
N TYR A 17 1.61 4.16 3.50
CA TYR A 17 0.77 3.06 3.94
C TYR A 17 1.45 2.18 4.99
N GLU A 18 2.76 1.95 4.89
CA GLU A 18 3.50 1.23 5.93
C GLU A 18 3.58 2.01 7.24
N GLN A 19 3.77 3.32 7.17
CA GLN A 19 3.75 4.16 8.35
C GLN A 19 2.38 4.14 9.01
N ALA A 20 1.30 4.20 8.22
CA ALA A 20 -0.07 4.05 8.72
C ALA A 20 -0.27 2.67 9.38
N ALA A 21 0.18 1.59 8.75
CA ALA A 21 0.09 0.24 9.30
C ALA A 21 0.82 0.08 10.63
N ARG A 22 2.03 0.66 10.76
CA ARG A 22 2.80 0.68 12.01
C ARG A 22 2.06 1.41 13.12
N ARG A 23 1.59 2.64 12.87
CA ARG A 23 0.83 3.43 13.84
C ARG A 23 -0.46 2.73 14.29
N LEU A 24 -1.16 2.08 13.38
CA LEU A 24 -2.35 1.28 13.72
C LEU A 24 -1.98 0.08 14.60
N GLY A 25 -0.85 -0.58 14.34
CA GLY A 25 -0.32 -1.65 15.18
C GLY A 25 0.00 -1.16 16.60
N GLU A 26 0.71 -0.03 16.72
CA GLU A 26 1.02 0.59 18.01
C GLU A 26 -0.26 0.92 18.81
N ILE A 27 -1.30 1.46 18.16
CA ILE A 27 -2.59 1.74 18.82
C ILE A 27 -3.24 0.48 19.36
N VAL A 28 -3.17 -0.63 18.64
CA VAL A 28 -3.72 -1.93 19.09
C VAL A 28 -2.94 -2.43 20.31
N GLU A 29 -1.61 -2.40 20.28
CA GLU A 29 -0.75 -2.84 21.38
C GLU A 29 -0.97 -2.00 22.66
N HIS A 30 -0.94 -0.67 22.55
CA HIS A 30 -1.23 0.23 23.68
C HIS A 30 -2.64 0.02 24.22
N GLY A 31 -3.58 -0.30 23.32
CA GLY A 31 -4.94 -0.63 23.67
C GLY A 31 -5.04 -1.89 24.54
N ASP A 32 -4.29 -2.94 24.21
CA ASP A 32 -4.24 -4.17 24.99
C ASP A 32 -3.63 -3.95 26.38
N ASP A 33 -2.60 -3.11 26.49
CA ASP A 33 -2.00 -2.76 27.78
C ASP A 33 -2.97 -1.98 28.67
N CYS A 34 -3.74 -1.05 28.10
CA CYS A 34 -4.81 -0.36 28.81
C CYS A 34 -5.86 -1.34 29.34
N LEU A 35 -6.26 -2.33 28.54
CA LEU A 35 -7.22 -3.35 28.96
C LEU A 35 -6.68 -4.20 30.11
N ARG A 36 -5.42 -4.65 30.03
CA ARG A 36 -4.77 -5.39 31.13
C ARG A 36 -4.76 -4.59 32.42
N ALA A 37 -4.45 -3.29 32.35
CA ALA A 37 -4.46 -2.40 33.51
C ALA A 37 -5.87 -2.27 34.14
N VAL A 38 -6.91 -2.14 33.31
CA VAL A 38 -8.31 -2.12 33.77
C VAL A 38 -8.67 -3.40 34.50
N PHE A 39 -8.33 -4.56 33.93
CA PHE A 39 -8.61 -5.86 34.56
C PHE A 39 -7.87 -6.04 35.88
N ALA A 40 -6.58 -5.70 35.95
CA ALA A 40 -5.79 -5.74 37.18
C ALA A 40 -6.37 -4.81 38.28
N GLY A 41 -6.83 -3.61 37.88
CA GLY A 41 -7.49 -2.69 38.80
C GLY A 41 -8.81 -3.25 39.36
N CYS A 42 -9.57 -3.99 38.56
CA CYS A 42 -10.82 -4.62 38.99
C CYS A 42 -10.62 -5.72 40.04
N GLU A 43 -9.48 -6.43 40.04
CA GLU A 43 -9.19 -7.48 41.04
C GLU A 43 -9.19 -6.93 42.48
N HIS A 44 -8.94 -5.63 42.65
CA HIS A 44 -8.84 -4.96 43.95
C HIS A 44 -10.18 -4.38 44.44
N LEU A 45 -11.26 -4.49 43.66
CA LEU A 45 -12.58 -3.95 44.02
C LEU A 45 -13.36 -4.87 44.97
N GLN A 46 -14.06 -4.27 45.94
CA GLN A 46 -15.04 -4.99 46.76
C GLN A 46 -16.37 -5.12 46.02
N TRP A 47 -16.52 -6.22 45.28
CA TRP A 47 -17.62 -6.57 44.36
C TRP A 47 -19.05 -6.59 44.94
N ARG A 48 -19.21 -6.43 46.26
CA ARG A 48 -20.49 -6.61 46.95
C ARG A 48 -21.33 -5.33 47.05
N SER A 49 -20.79 -4.16 46.71
CA SER A 49 -21.57 -2.92 46.72
C SER A 49 -22.28 -2.68 45.37
N PRO A 50 -23.52 -2.14 45.36
CA PRO A 50 -24.20 -1.74 44.13
C PRO A 50 -23.39 -0.77 43.26
N ALA A 51 -22.62 0.12 43.89
CA ALA A 51 -21.72 1.04 43.20
C ALA A 51 -20.58 0.31 42.47
N ALA A 52 -19.96 -0.69 43.10
CA ALA A 52 -18.93 -1.51 42.46
C ALA A 52 -19.49 -2.33 41.29
N GLN A 53 -20.72 -2.84 41.41
CA GLN A 53 -21.39 -3.58 40.34
C GLN A 53 -21.70 -2.67 39.13
N ALA A 54 -22.23 -1.46 39.37
CA ALA A 54 -22.53 -0.49 38.32
C ALA A 54 -21.26 0.00 37.61
N PHE A 55 -20.21 0.33 38.37
CA PHE A 55 -18.89 0.69 37.83
C PHE A 55 -18.36 -0.40 36.91
N THR A 56 -18.44 -1.65 37.35
CA THR A 56 -17.91 -2.77 36.58
C THR A 56 -18.70 -3.00 35.28
N ALA A 57 -20.03 -2.92 35.32
CA ALA A 57 -20.86 -3.06 34.12
C ALA A 57 -20.52 -2.01 33.06
N LEU A 58 -20.35 -0.74 33.48
CA LEU A 58 -19.92 0.34 32.59
C LEU A 58 -18.52 0.10 32.03
N THR A 59 -17.57 -0.29 32.88
CA THR A 59 -16.20 -0.60 32.47
C THR A 59 -16.18 -1.73 31.43
N PHE A 60 -16.89 -2.84 31.67
CA PHE A 60 -16.95 -3.95 30.72
C PHE A 60 -17.59 -3.57 29.38
N TYR A 61 -18.67 -2.78 29.40
CA TYR A 61 -19.28 -2.28 28.17
C TYR A 61 -18.27 -1.45 27.36
N HIS A 62 -17.55 -0.53 28.00
CA HIS A 62 -16.55 0.29 27.31
C HIS A 62 -15.35 -0.53 26.82
N VAL A 63 -14.89 -1.51 27.60
CA VAL A 63 -13.86 -2.47 27.20
C VAL A 63 -14.27 -3.21 25.92
N GLU A 64 -15.51 -3.68 25.84
CA GLU A 64 -16.02 -4.34 24.64
C GLU A 64 -15.99 -3.41 23.41
N GLN A 65 -16.43 -2.15 23.58
CA GLN A 65 -16.38 -1.15 22.50
C GLN A 65 -14.94 -0.87 22.05
N CYS A 66 -14.00 -0.78 22.99
CA CYS A 66 -12.57 -0.62 22.68
C CYS A 66 -12.02 -1.82 21.90
N ARG A 67 -12.35 -3.05 22.30
CA ARG A 67 -11.92 -4.27 21.59
C ARG A 67 -12.44 -4.34 20.16
N ARG A 68 -13.69 -3.97 19.93
CA ARG A 68 -14.26 -3.89 18.56
C ARG A 68 -13.47 -2.91 17.69
N ARG A 69 -13.10 -1.75 18.23
CA ARG A 69 -12.30 -0.75 17.52
C ARG A 69 -10.86 -1.19 17.27
N GLN A 70 -10.24 -1.88 18.23
CA GLN A 70 -8.90 -2.47 18.08
C GLN A 70 -8.89 -3.54 16.99
N SER A 71 -9.88 -4.43 16.95
CA SER A 71 -10.02 -5.42 15.88
C SER A 71 -10.06 -4.75 14.50
N ARG A 72 -10.88 -3.71 14.35
CA ARG A 72 -10.95 -2.93 13.12
C ARG A 72 -9.63 -2.23 12.77
N ALA A 73 -8.93 -1.69 13.76
CA ALA A 73 -7.61 -1.08 13.55
C ALA A 73 -6.57 -2.12 13.08
N ALA A 74 -6.63 -3.34 13.60
CA ALA A 74 -5.78 -4.45 13.16
C ALA A 74 -6.07 -4.85 11.70
N GLU A 75 -7.35 -4.98 11.32
CA GLU A 75 -7.76 -5.23 9.93
C GLU A 75 -7.28 -4.13 8.99
N MET A 76 -7.42 -2.86 9.39
CA MET A 76 -6.94 -1.71 8.61
C MET A 76 -5.40 -1.72 8.48
N SER A 77 -4.67 -2.13 9.53
CA SER A 77 -3.22 -2.28 9.48
C SER A 77 -2.80 -3.33 8.46
N VAL A 78 -3.49 -4.48 8.42
CA VAL A 78 -3.25 -5.53 7.43
C VAL A 78 -3.54 -5.02 6.02
N ALA A 79 -4.69 -4.39 5.80
CA ALA A 79 -5.05 -3.82 4.50
C ALA A 79 -4.03 -2.79 4.02
N ALA A 80 -3.54 -1.91 4.90
CA ALA A 80 -2.50 -0.94 4.56
C ALA A 80 -1.18 -1.61 4.14
N ARG A 81 -0.78 -2.71 4.79
CA ARG A 81 0.42 -3.47 4.38
C ARG A 81 0.26 -4.12 3.00
N VAL A 82 -0.92 -4.66 2.70
CA VAL A 82 -1.22 -5.22 1.37
C VAL A 82 -1.12 -4.13 0.31
N ILE A 83 -1.76 -2.97 0.53
CA ILE A 83 -1.68 -1.84 -0.39
C ILE A 83 -0.23 -1.39 -0.59
N ALA A 84 0.57 -1.30 0.48
CA ALA A 84 1.98 -0.95 0.37
C ALA A 84 2.79 -1.97 -0.46
N ALA A 85 2.51 -3.27 -0.31
CA ALA A 85 3.16 -4.31 -1.11
C ALA A 85 2.78 -4.19 -2.60
N ASP A 86 1.51 -3.99 -2.90
CA ASP A 86 1.03 -3.80 -4.28
C ASP A 86 1.65 -2.56 -4.92
N LEU A 87 1.75 -1.45 -4.19
CA LEU A 87 2.39 -0.23 -4.66
C LEU A 87 3.88 -0.45 -4.96
N ARG A 88 4.60 -1.22 -4.15
CA ARG A 88 6.00 -1.59 -4.45
C ARG A 88 6.14 -2.42 -5.70
N GLU A 89 5.21 -3.34 -5.93
CA GLU A 89 5.20 -4.11 -7.17
C GLU A 89 4.97 -3.19 -8.37
N GLN A 90 4.03 -2.24 -8.29
CA GLN A 90 3.84 -1.23 -9.34
C GLN A 90 5.09 -0.36 -9.55
N ALA A 91 5.79 0.01 -8.47
CA ALA A 91 7.05 0.74 -8.55
C ALA A 91 8.14 -0.08 -9.27
N HIS A 92 8.25 -1.37 -8.96
CA HIS A 92 9.17 -2.30 -9.61
C HIS A 92 8.88 -2.40 -11.11
N LEU A 93 7.61 -2.58 -11.48
CA LEU A 93 7.18 -2.65 -12.88
C LEU A 93 7.44 -1.36 -13.64
N ALA A 94 7.20 -0.21 -13.02
CA ALA A 94 7.53 1.09 -13.60
C ALA A 94 9.04 1.24 -13.86
N ARG A 95 9.90 0.72 -12.98
CA ARG A 95 11.36 0.68 -13.18
C ARG A 95 11.77 -0.26 -14.31
N LEU A 96 11.18 -1.46 -14.40
CA LEU A 96 11.46 -2.38 -15.50
C LEU A 96 11.07 -1.78 -16.86
N LEU A 97 9.91 -1.14 -16.92
CA LEU A 97 9.46 -0.45 -18.13
C LEU A 97 10.34 0.76 -18.46
N ALA A 98 10.84 1.49 -17.46
CA ALA A 98 11.83 2.53 -17.66
C ALA A 98 13.08 2.00 -18.36
N LEU A 99 13.65 0.91 -17.85
CA LEU A 99 14.84 0.26 -18.41
C LEU A 99 14.60 -0.26 -19.82
N ALA A 100 13.44 -0.89 -20.08
CA ALA A 100 13.08 -1.40 -21.39
C ALA A 100 12.95 -0.27 -22.43
N VAL A 101 12.34 0.86 -22.07
CA VAL A 101 12.23 2.01 -22.96
C VAL A 101 13.61 2.66 -23.18
N ASP A 102 14.40 2.86 -22.13
CA ASP A 102 15.74 3.44 -22.27
C ASP A 102 16.65 2.55 -23.15
N ALA A 103 16.56 1.21 -23.03
CA ALA A 103 17.28 0.26 -23.89
C ALA A 103 16.77 0.29 -25.34
N ALA A 104 15.46 0.38 -25.54
CA ALA A 104 14.87 0.51 -26.87
C ALA A 104 15.30 1.81 -27.56
N GLU A 105 15.43 2.91 -26.81
CA GLU A 105 15.94 4.18 -27.34
C GLU A 105 17.40 4.08 -27.79
N GLN A 106 18.23 3.33 -27.07
CA GLN A 106 19.66 3.14 -27.40
C GLN A 106 19.90 2.20 -28.58
N THR A 107 18.97 1.29 -28.86
CA THR A 107 19.08 0.30 -29.97
C THR A 107 18.53 0.79 -31.30
N LEU A 108 17.99 2.02 -31.37
CA LEU A 108 17.51 2.62 -32.61
C LEU A 108 18.67 3.11 -33.50
N PRO A 109 18.91 2.53 -34.68
CA PRO A 109 19.70 3.20 -35.70
C PRO A 109 18.95 4.47 -36.13
N ALA A 110 19.68 5.55 -36.41
CA ALA A 110 19.14 6.84 -36.85
C ALA A 110 18.36 6.80 -38.19
N LEU A 111 18.18 5.61 -38.79
CA LEU A 111 17.49 5.39 -40.05
C LEU A 111 16.49 4.25 -39.85
N ALA A 112 15.22 4.54 -40.10
CA ALA A 112 14.07 3.63 -40.12
C ALA A 112 13.39 3.28 -38.77
N VAL A 113 12.75 4.25 -38.12
CA VAL A 113 11.51 3.96 -37.37
C VAL A 113 10.45 5.01 -37.67
N GLU A 114 9.74 4.82 -38.78
CA GLU A 114 8.36 5.28 -38.88
C GLU A 114 7.46 4.09 -38.54
N GLY A 115 6.67 4.20 -37.47
CA GLY A 115 5.72 3.15 -37.11
C GLY A 115 5.25 3.10 -35.64
N PRO A 116 4.61 1.98 -35.23
CA PRO A 116 3.98 1.77 -33.92
C PRO A 116 4.94 1.92 -32.73
N ARG A 117 6.23 1.61 -32.92
CA ARG A 117 7.25 1.63 -31.87
C ARG A 117 7.62 3.04 -31.42
N ALA A 118 7.64 4.01 -32.35
CA ALA A 118 7.84 5.42 -32.01
C ALA A 118 6.64 6.00 -31.24
N HIS A 119 5.42 5.58 -31.58
CA HIS A 119 4.20 5.97 -30.87
C HIS A 119 4.19 5.46 -29.43
N LEU A 120 4.65 4.23 -29.20
CA LEU A 120 4.81 3.66 -27.85
C LEU A 120 5.82 4.44 -27.01
N ILE A 121 7.00 4.75 -27.54
CA ILE A 121 8.02 5.54 -26.83
C ILE A 121 7.48 6.95 -26.52
N HIS A 122 6.80 7.58 -27.47
CA HIS A 122 6.25 8.92 -27.26
C HIS A 122 5.10 8.93 -26.24
N GLY A 123 4.23 7.92 -26.27
CA GLY A 123 3.18 7.70 -25.27
C GLY A 123 3.76 7.46 -23.88
N ALA A 124 4.78 6.59 -23.79
CA ALA A 124 5.49 6.31 -22.55
C ALA A 124 6.15 7.57 -21.95
N ARG A 125 6.75 8.42 -22.78
CA ARG A 125 7.29 9.73 -22.36
C ARG A 125 6.21 10.63 -21.77
N GLY A 126 5.02 10.68 -22.36
CA GLY A 126 3.88 11.43 -21.80
C GLY A 126 3.44 10.90 -20.43
N ALA A 127 3.34 9.58 -20.33
CA ALA A 127 2.91 8.85 -19.14
C ALA A 127 3.93 8.86 -17.98
N SER A 128 5.22 9.01 -18.28
CA SER A 128 6.33 9.01 -17.31
C SER A 128 6.21 10.04 -16.19
N ARG A 129 5.39 11.08 -16.38
CA ARG A 129 5.32 12.24 -15.49
C ARG A 129 4.55 11.96 -14.20
N SER A 130 3.79 10.87 -14.12
CA SER A 130 3.06 10.51 -12.90
C SER A 130 2.70 9.02 -12.82
N ALA A 131 2.46 8.52 -11.61
CA ALA A 131 1.90 7.20 -11.34
C ALA A 131 0.57 6.97 -12.06
N LYS A 132 -0.33 7.98 -12.05
CA LYS A 132 -1.58 7.91 -12.81
C LYS A 132 -1.33 7.76 -14.31
N GLY A 133 -0.47 8.62 -14.88
CA GLY A 133 -0.12 8.55 -16.30
C GLY A 133 0.47 7.20 -16.68
N PHE A 134 1.28 6.60 -15.81
CA PHE A 134 1.78 5.23 -15.97
C PHE A 134 0.64 4.21 -16.03
N LEU A 135 -0.31 4.24 -15.10
CA LEU A 135 -1.45 3.31 -15.09
C LEU A 135 -2.33 3.49 -16.34
N ASP A 136 -2.65 4.73 -16.71
CA ASP A 136 -3.42 5.05 -17.91
C ASP A 136 -2.70 4.53 -19.18
N PHE A 137 -1.37 4.62 -19.23
CA PHE A 137 -0.57 4.08 -20.33
C PHE A 137 -0.60 2.55 -20.39
N VAL A 138 -0.42 1.88 -19.25
CA VAL A 138 -0.52 0.42 -19.16
C VAL A 138 -1.90 -0.06 -19.61
N GLU A 139 -2.97 0.59 -19.16
CA GLU A 139 -4.33 0.28 -19.56
C GLU A 139 -4.55 0.49 -21.06
N SER A 140 -4.06 1.60 -21.62
CA SER A 140 -4.13 1.88 -23.05
C SER A 140 -3.39 0.85 -23.92
N CYS A 141 -2.41 0.15 -23.35
CA CYS A 141 -1.67 -0.92 -24.00
C CYS A 141 -2.33 -2.31 -23.82
N GLY A 142 -3.53 -2.39 -23.23
CA GLY A 142 -4.23 -3.65 -22.97
C GLY A 142 -3.80 -4.35 -21.68
N GLY A 143 -3.18 -3.64 -20.74
CA GLY A 143 -2.68 -4.16 -19.47
C GLY A 143 -1.15 -4.33 -19.45
N LEU A 144 -0.61 -4.80 -18.31
CA LEU A 144 0.83 -5.00 -18.16
C LEU A 144 1.32 -6.01 -19.20
N PRO A 145 2.27 -5.64 -20.10
CA PRO A 145 2.78 -6.52 -21.13
C PRO A 145 3.80 -7.52 -20.55
N LEU A 146 3.54 -8.11 -19.38
CA LEU A 146 4.39 -9.15 -18.80
C LEU A 146 4.20 -10.50 -19.52
N ALA A 147 3.04 -10.73 -20.15
CA ALA A 147 2.81 -11.95 -20.94
C ALA A 147 3.47 -11.90 -22.32
N HIS A 148 3.71 -10.70 -22.89
CA HIS A 148 4.23 -10.57 -24.26
C HIS A 148 5.75 -10.37 -24.33
N LEU A 149 6.39 -9.86 -23.27
CA LEU A 149 7.86 -9.74 -23.20
C LEU A 149 8.54 -11.06 -22.80
N ALA A 150 7.90 -11.92 -22.00
CA ALA A 150 8.41 -13.26 -21.69
C ALA A 150 8.34 -14.25 -22.88
N ALA A 151 7.57 -13.91 -23.92
CA ALA A 151 7.44 -14.71 -25.14
C ALA A 151 8.47 -14.34 -26.22
N ALA A 152 9.22 -13.25 -26.05
CA ALA A 152 10.24 -12.80 -27.01
C ALA A 152 11.64 -13.41 -26.74
N ASP A 153 11.78 -14.20 -25.66
CA ASP A 153 12.99 -14.97 -25.31
C ASP A 153 12.88 -16.47 -25.69
N ARG A 154 12.02 -16.83 -26.65
CA ARG A 154 11.95 -18.18 -27.24
C ARG A 154 12.18 -18.16 -28.73
#